data_AF-A0A376U9Z2-F1
#
_entry.id   AF-A0A376U9Z2-F1
#
_cell.length_a   1.000
_cell.length_b   1.000
_cell.length_c   1.000
_cell.angle_alpha   90.00
_cell.angle_beta   90.00
_cell.angle_gamma   90.00
#
_symmetry.space_group_name_H-M   'P 1'
#
loop_
_entity.id
_entity.type
_entity.pdbx_description
1 polymer ?
#
loop_
_entity_poly.entity_id
_entity_poly.type
_entity_poly.pdbx_seq_one_letter_code
_entity_poly.pdbx_strand_id
1 'polypeptide(L)' 'MALQNEKNNRYLLRDWKPENPTFWENKGKHIARRNLWISVSCLLLAFCVWMLFSAVTVNLNKIGFNFTTDQLFL' A
#
# COMPACT_ATOMS: atom_id res chain seq x y z
N MET A 1 -28.03 -13.65 -5.47
CA MET A 1 -27.14 -14.57 -4.72
C MET A 1 -25.91 -13.88 -4.10
N ALA A 2 -25.43 -12.72 -4.58
CA ALA A 2 -24.29 -11.99 -3.98
C ALA A 2 -24.57 -11.37 -2.59
N LEU A 3 -25.81 -10.96 -2.30
CA LEU A 3 -26.19 -10.30 -1.03
C LEU A 3 -26.19 -11.21 0.22
N GLN A 4 -26.17 -12.54 0.03
CA GLN A 4 -26.18 -13.50 1.14
C GLN A 4 -24.78 -13.67 1.76
N ASN A 5 -23.71 -13.43 0.99
CA ASN A 5 -22.33 -13.69 1.42
C ASN A 5 -21.80 -12.62 2.39
N GLU A 6 -22.28 -11.37 2.26
CA GLU A 6 -21.99 -10.26 3.18
C GLU A 6 -22.52 -10.49 4.62
N LYS A 7 -23.54 -11.36 4.77
CA LYS A 7 -24.16 -11.60 6.08
C LYS A 7 -23.25 -12.35 7.05
N ASN A 8 -22.24 -13.07 6.56
CA ASN A 8 -21.44 -14.02 7.36
C ASN A 8 -19.96 -13.63 7.53
N ASN A 9 -19.60 -12.38 7.24
CA ASN A 9 -18.21 -11.95 7.38
C ASN A 9 -17.93 -11.48 8.82
N ARG A 10 -17.44 -12.40 9.67
CA ARG A 10 -17.10 -12.14 11.09
C ARG A 10 -16.01 -11.09 11.28
N TYR A 11 -15.27 -10.76 10.22
CA TYR A 11 -14.16 -9.80 10.25
C TYR A 11 -14.59 -8.39 9.82
N LEU A 12 -15.77 -8.23 9.23
CA LEU A 12 -16.29 -6.93 8.82
C LEU A 12 -16.78 -6.14 10.04
N LEU A 13 -16.23 -4.95 10.24
CA LEU A 13 -16.61 -4.05 11.33
C LEU A 13 -17.98 -3.42 11.02
N ARG A 14 -19.06 -3.99 11.58
CA ARG A 14 -20.44 -3.49 11.40
C ARG A 14 -20.79 -2.29 12.27
N ASP A 15 -20.20 -2.19 13.47
CA ASP A 15 -20.39 -1.06 14.38
C ASP A 15 -19.03 -0.39 14.62
N TRP A 16 -18.80 0.75 13.95
CA TRP A 16 -17.57 1.52 14.01
C TRP A 16 -17.89 2.96 14.43
N LYS A 17 -17.66 3.27 15.72
CA LYS A 17 -17.93 4.57 16.33
C LYS A 17 -16.65 5.16 16.94
N PRO A 18 -15.71 5.64 16.13
CA PRO A 18 -14.41 6.13 16.61
C PRO A 18 -14.55 7.37 17.50
N GLU A 19 -15.62 8.15 17.36
CA GLU A 19 -15.89 9.35 18.18
C GLU A 19 -16.29 9.04 19.63
N ASN A 20 -16.76 7.81 19.92
CA ASN A 20 -17.09 7.42 21.28
C ASN A 20 -15.81 7.03 22.04
N PRO A 21 -15.42 7.76 23.10
CA PRO A 21 -14.14 7.53 23.79
C PRO A 21 -14.06 6.15 24.44
N THR A 22 -15.19 5.62 24.95
CA THR A 22 -15.26 4.28 25.54
C THR A 22 -15.04 3.19 24.50
N PHE A 23 -15.61 3.33 23.30
CA PHE A 23 -15.35 2.39 22.20
C PHE A 23 -13.92 2.51 21.67
N TRP A 24 -13.41 3.74 21.58
CA TRP A 24 -12.08 4.02 21.06
C TRP A 24 -10.98 3.39 21.93
N GLU A 25 -11.00 3.61 23.25
CA GLU A 25 -9.98 3.06 24.14
C GLU A 25 -10.08 1.53 24.27
N ASN A 26 -11.29 0.96 24.24
CA ASN A 26 -11.45 -0.49 24.34
C ASN A 26 -11.11 -1.26 23.05
N LYS A 27 -11.45 -0.71 21.87
CA LYS A 27 -11.39 -1.47 20.61
C LYS A 27 -10.94 -0.67 19.40
N GLY A 28 -11.43 0.56 19.23
CA GLY A 28 -11.17 1.38 18.03
C GLY A 28 -9.68 1.68 17.81
N LYS A 29 -8.98 2.10 18.86
CA LYS A 29 -7.57 2.51 18.82
C LYS A 29 -6.63 1.39 18.36
N HIS A 30 -6.83 0.18 18.84
CA HIS A 30 -5.99 -0.97 18.46
C HIS A 30 -6.20 -1.35 16.99
N ILE A 31 -7.45 -1.37 16.52
CA ILE A 31 -7.80 -1.67 15.14
C ILE A 31 -7.26 -0.60 14.19
N ALA A 32 -7.41 0.68 14.54
CA ALA A 32 -6.92 1.80 13.76
C ALA A 32 -5.39 1.79 13.65
N ARG A 33 -4.68 1.55 14.76
CA ARG A 33 -3.20 1.48 14.77
C ARG A 33 -2.69 0.33 13.91
N ARG A 34 -3.34 -0.84 13.93
CA ARG A 34 -2.98 -1.97 13.07
C ARG A 34 -3.12 -1.64 11.59
N ASN A 35 -4.24 -1.02 11.20
CA ASN A 35 -4.45 -0.56 9.82
C ASN A 35 -3.39 0.47 9.43
N LEU A 36 -3.14 1.46 10.29
CA LEU A 36 -2.18 2.51 10.01
C LEU A 36 -0.77 1.94 9.77
N TRP A 37 -0.31 1.01 10.60
CA TRP A 37 1.03 0.43 10.47
C TRP A 37 1.19 -0.34 9.16
N ILE A 38 0.19 -1.14 8.79
CA ILE A 38 0.18 -1.88 7.51
C ILE A 38 0.17 -0.90 6.33
N SER A 39 -0.67 0.14 6.38
CA SER A 39 -0.74 1.15 5.32
C SER A 39 0.58 1.90 5.16
N VAL A 40 1.25 2.25 6.26
CA VAL A 40 2.57 2.91 6.21
C VAL A 40 3.61 2.01 5.57
N SER A 41 3.67 0.73 5.94
CA SER A 41 4.60 -0.23 5.32
C SER A 41 4.32 -0.41 3.83
N CYS A 42 3.05 -0.52 3.44
CA CYS A 42 2.65 -0.62 2.04
C CYS A 42 3.01 0.63 1.24
N LEU A 43 2.74 1.82 1.78
CA LEU A 43 3.08 3.09 1.15
C LEU A 43 4.60 3.24 0.97
N LEU A 44 5.37 2.87 2.00
CA LEU A 44 6.83 2.89 1.93
C LEU A 44 7.34 1.96 0.83
N LEU A 45 6.83 0.72 0.74
CA LEU A 45 7.22 -0.21 -0.32
C LEU A 45 6.86 0.31 -1.71
N ALA A 46 5.69 0.93 -1.88
CA ALA A 46 5.31 1.56 -3.13
C ALA A 46 6.32 2.65 -3.55
N PHE A 47 6.74 3.50 -2.61
CA PHE A 47 7.80 4.49 -2.84
C PHE A 47 9.16 3.85 -3.15
N CYS A 48 9.53 2.78 -2.46
CA CYS A 48 10.77 2.05 -2.73
C CYS A 48 10.79 1.49 -4.15
N VAL A 49 9.72 0.83 -4.60
CA VAL A 49 9.62 0.29 -5.97
C VAL A 49 9.62 1.41 -7.01
N TRP A 50 8.93 2.52 -6.73
CA TRP A 50 8.94 3.69 -7.59
C TRP A 50 10.36 4.23 -7.81
N MET A 51 11.11 4.44 -6.72
CA MET A 51 12.49 4.94 -6.80
C MET A 51 13.47 3.89 -7.35
N LEU A 52 13.21 2.61 -7.13
CA LEU A 52 14.01 1.51 -7.67
C LEU A 52 14.01 1.55 -9.20
N PHE A 53 12.87 1.80 -9.84
CA PHE A 53 12.81 1.92 -11.29
C PHE A 53 13.71 3.05 -11.82
N SER A 54 13.70 4.21 -11.15
CA SER A 54 14.59 5.34 -11.50
C SER A 54 16.07 5.00 -11.32
N ALA A 55 16.45 4.31 -10.25
CA ALA A 55 17.84 3.91 -10.02
C ALA A 55 18.31 2.79 -10.97
N VAL A 56 17.41 1.86 -11.32
CA VAL A 56 17.72 0.73 -12.22
C VAL A 56 17.93 1.22 -13.65
N THR A 57 17.12 2.15 -14.17
CA THR A 57 17.33 2.71 -15.53
C THR A 57 18.65 3.46 -15.66
N VAL A 58 19.08 4.19 -14.62
CA VAL A 58 20.39 4.87 -14.60
C VAL A 58 21.55 3.86 -14.52
N ASN A 59 21.41 2.81 -13.71
CA ASN A 59 22.46 1.81 -13.59
C ASN A 59 22.52 0.86 -14.79
N LEU A 60 21.42 0.59 -15.50
CA LEU A 60 21.41 -0.17 -16.76
C LEU A 60 22.32 0.45 -17.82
N ASN A 61 22.40 1.79 -17.89
CA ASN A 61 23.36 2.50 -18.75
C ASN A 61 24.84 2.24 -18.35
N LYS A 62 25.13 1.86 -17.10
CA LYS A 62 26.50 1.62 -16.60
C LYS A 62 26.98 0.17 -16.73
N ILE A 63 26.09 -0.82 -16.88
CA ILE A 63 26.43 -2.26 -16.89
C ILE A 63 26.68 -2.83 -18.29
N GLY A 64 26.75 -1.99 -19.32
CA GLY A 64 27.20 -2.41 -20.66
C GLY A 64 26.10 -2.73 -21.68
N PHE A 65 24.82 -2.47 -21.37
CA PHE A 65 23.83 -2.26 -22.44
C PHE A 65 24.05 -0.86 -23.01
N ASN A 66 24.92 -0.75 -24.02
CA ASN A 66 24.91 0.41 -24.91
C ASN A 66 23.61 0.36 -25.72
N PHE A 67 22.49 0.85 -25.17
CA PHE A 67 21.53 1.47 -26.06
C PHE A 67 22.21 2.72 -26.59
N THR A 68 22.65 2.64 -27.84
CA THR A 68 23.16 3.79 -28.57
C THR A 68 22.12 4.90 -28.47
N THR A 69 22.62 6.10 -28.24
CA THR A 69 21.87 7.36 -28.27
C THR A 69 21.14 7.62 -29.60
N ASP A 70 21.27 6.73 -30.59
CA ASP A 70 20.72 6.82 -31.95
C ASP A 70 19.27 6.36 -32.12
N GLN A 71 18.63 5.70 -31.14
CA GLN A 71 17.20 5.35 -31.20
C GLN A 71 16.28 6.22 -30.33
N LEU A 72 16.83 7.24 -29.66
CA LEU A 72 16.03 8.15 -28.83
C LEU A 72 15.35 9.27 -29.65
N PHE A 73 15.52 9.32 -30.98
CA PHE A 73 15.02 10.40 -31.84
C PHE A 73 14.42 9.95 -33.19
N LEU A 74 13.85 8.75 -33.32
CA LEU A 74 13.09 8.37 -34.53
C LEU A 74 11.73 7.76 -34.19
#